data_AF-A0AA37XD04-F1
#
_entry.id   AF-A0AA37XD04-F1
#
_cell.length_a   1.000
_cell.length_b   1.000
_cell.length_c   1.000
_cell.angle_alpha   90.00
_cell.angle_beta   90.00
_cell.angle_gamma   90.00
#
_symmetry.space_group_name_H-M   'P 1'
#
loop_
_entity.id
_entity.type
_entity.pdbx_description
1 polymer ?
#
loop_
_entity_poly.entity_id
_entity_poly.type
_entity_poly.pdbx_seq_one_letter_code
_entity_poly.pdbx_strand_id
1 'polypeptide(L)'
;MVTSAPAAPLVDGDTSAMVTLLISTVLDGVNPTPLSRDQYREAGHYPDPGLRSLDALHLAGALSVEADAVLTSDVRLAAAAQSHGLRVVSPA
;
A
#
# COMPACT_ATOMS: atom_id res chain seq x y z
N MET A 1 -26.58 35.45 -13.80
CA MET A 1 -26.49 34.10 -14.40
C MET A 1 -25.64 33.25 -13.46
N VAL A 2 -26.26 32.68 -12.43
CA VAL A 2 -25.58 31.83 -11.44
C VAL A 2 -25.71 30.39 -11.93
N THR A 3 -24.61 29.79 -12.39
CA THR A 3 -24.58 28.37 -12.73
C THR A 3 -24.42 27.56 -11.45
N SER A 4 -25.53 26.97 -10.99
CA SER A 4 -25.53 25.94 -9.97
C SER A 4 -24.94 24.67 -10.61
N ALA A 5 -23.80 24.20 -10.12
CA ALA A 5 -23.37 22.83 -10.36
C ALA A 5 -24.44 21.87 -9.81
N PRO A 6 -24.76 20.75 -10.48
CA PRO A 6 -25.68 19.77 -9.92
C PRO A 6 -25.02 19.12 -8.71
N ALA A 7 -25.70 19.20 -7.55
CA ALA A 7 -25.35 18.37 -6.40
C ALA A 7 -25.45 16.90 -6.83
N ALA A 8 -24.33 16.17 -6.75
CA ALA A 8 -24.33 14.73 -6.93
C ALA A 8 -25.36 14.12 -5.96
N PRO A 9 -26.20 13.17 -6.40
CA PRO A 9 -27.17 12.56 -5.52
C PRO A 9 -26.42 11.86 -4.38
N LEU A 10 -26.70 12.27 -3.15
CA LEU A 10 -26.47 11.44 -1.97
C LEU A 10 -27.40 10.24 -2.10
N VAL A 11 -26.90 9.18 -2.75
CA VAL A 11 -27.61 7.91 -2.86
C VAL A 11 -27.39 7.16 -1.54
N ASP A 12 -28.39 7.22 -0.66
CA ASP A 12 -28.51 6.33 0.49
C ASP A 12 -28.86 4.90 0.01
N GLY A 13 -27.87 4.24 -0.57
CA GLY A 13 -27.92 2.87 -1.07
C GLY A 13 -26.55 2.23 -0.88
N ASP A 14 -26.30 1.81 0.36
CA ASP A 14 -25.11 1.13 0.87
C ASP A 14 -23.76 1.64 0.33
N THR A 15 -23.31 2.78 0.87
CA THR A 15 -21.95 3.31 0.68
C THR A 15 -20.87 2.25 0.93
N SER A 16 -21.09 1.29 1.84
CA SER A 16 -20.14 0.21 2.10
C SER A 16 -20.04 -0.77 0.93
N ALA A 17 -21.17 -1.11 0.30
CA ALA A 17 -21.19 -1.91 -0.92
C ALA A 17 -20.47 -1.19 -2.08
N MET A 18 -20.70 0.11 -2.25
CA MET A 18 -20.00 0.91 -3.24
C MET A 18 -18.49 0.96 -2.98
N VAL A 19 -18.08 1.22 -1.74
CA VAL A 19 -16.67 1.24 -1.33
C VAL A 19 -16.02 -0.12 -1.56
N THR A 20 -16.69 -1.20 -1.19
CA THR A 20 -16.18 -2.57 -1.40
C THR A 20 -15.99 -2.84 -2.89
N LEU A 21 -16.95 -2.46 -3.74
CA LEU A 21 -16.84 -2.61 -5.19
C LEU A 21 -15.65 -1.82 -5.76
N LEU A 22 -15.46 -0.58 -5.32
CA LEU A 22 -14.34 0.26 -5.73
C LEU A 22 -12.99 -0.33 -5.30
N ILE A 23 -12.88 -0.81 -4.05
CA ILE A 23 -11.67 -1.47 -3.55
C ILE A 23 -11.35 -2.71 -4.39
N SER A 24 -12.34 -3.60 -4.59
CA SER A 24 -12.14 -4.81 -5.38
C SER A 24 -11.73 -4.48 -6.82
N THR A 25 -12.36 -3.49 -7.45
CA THR A 25 -12.02 -3.04 -8.81
C THR A 25 -10.56 -2.60 -8.93
N VAL A 26 -10.04 -1.88 -7.92
CA VAL A 26 -8.63 -1.46 -7.90
C VAL A 26 -7.71 -2.65 -7.65
N LEU A 27 -8.06 -3.53 -6.71
CA LEU A 27 -7.25 -4.68 -6.34
C LEU A 27 -7.22 -5.77 -7.42
N ASP A 28 -8.23 -5.87 -8.28
CA ASP A 28 -8.24 -6.79 -9.43
C ASP A 28 -7.09 -6.51 -10.42
N GLY A 29 -6.58 -5.29 -10.44
CA GLY A 29 -5.41 -4.90 -11.24
C GLY A 29 -4.05 -5.18 -10.58
N VAL A 30 -4.03 -5.68 -9.35
CA VAL A 30 -2.82 -5.91 -8.54
C VAL A 30 -2.70 -7.39 -8.22
N ASN A 31 -1.51 -7.97 -8.39
CA ASN A 31 -1.26 -9.34 -7.95
C ASN A 31 -0.84 -9.38 -6.47
N PRO A 32 -1.68 -9.87 -5.54
CA PRO A 32 -1.30 -9.94 -4.13
C PRO A 32 -0.22 -11.00 -3.93
N THR A 33 0.86 -10.64 -3.26
CA THR A 33 1.91 -11.60 -2.90
C THR A 33 1.64 -12.17 -1.50
N PRO A 34 1.44 -13.49 -1.34
CA PRO A 34 1.24 -14.07 -0.03
C PRO A 34 2.54 -14.05 0.78
N LEU A 35 2.43 -13.74 2.08
CA LEU A 35 3.58 -13.81 2.98
C LEU A 35 3.71 -15.20 3.63
N SER A 36 4.92 -15.77 3.57
CA SER A 36 5.33 -16.99 4.23
C SER A 36 5.71 -16.72 5.69
N ARG A 37 5.70 -17.78 6.52
CA ARG A 37 6.11 -17.69 7.92
C ARG A 37 7.55 -17.19 8.09
N ASP A 38 8.42 -17.46 7.12
CA ASP A 38 9.81 -17.02 7.18
C ASP A 38 9.91 -15.51 6.95
N GLN A 39 9.14 -14.94 6.01
CA GLN A 39 9.08 -13.49 5.82
C GLN A 39 8.52 -12.76 7.05
N TYR A 40 7.58 -13.35 7.80
CA TYR A 40 7.15 -12.80 9.08
C TYR A 40 8.28 -12.75 10.13
N ARG A 41 9.19 -13.73 10.11
CA ARG A 41 10.36 -13.75 11.01
C ARG A 41 11.40 -12.74 10.57
N GLU A 42 11.72 -12.70 9.28
CA GLU A 42 12.66 -11.73 8.71
C GLU A 42 12.23 -10.29 9.01
N ALA A 43 10.93 -10.00 8.90
CA ALA A 43 10.38 -8.69 9.26
C ALA A 43 10.67 -8.28 10.72
N GLY A 44 10.74 -9.25 11.64
CA GLY A 44 11.09 -9.02 13.04
C GLY A 44 12.57 -8.73 13.29
N HIS A 45 13.44 -8.94 12.31
CA HIS A 45 14.88 -8.72 12.40
C HIS A 45 15.34 -7.38 11.81
N TYR A 46 14.43 -6.59 11.19
CA TYR A 46 14.84 -5.31 10.63
C TYR A 46 15.34 -4.36 11.72
N PRO A 47 16.51 -3.73 11.52
CA PRO A 47 17.21 -2.99 12.56
C PRO A 47 16.62 -1.60 12.83
N ASP A 48 15.65 -1.14 12.02
CA ASP A 48 15.09 0.21 12.11
C ASP A 48 14.03 0.31 13.23
N PRO A 49 14.34 0.99 14.35
CA PRO A 49 13.42 1.12 15.47
C PRO A 49 12.18 1.98 15.16
N GLY A 50 12.18 2.72 14.05
CA GLY A 50 11.07 3.54 13.60
C GLY A 50 10.10 2.84 12.64
N LEU A 51 10.47 1.66 12.15
CA LEU A 51 9.69 0.90 11.18
C LEU A 51 8.53 0.18 11.87
N ARG A 52 7.30 0.46 11.44
CA ARG A 52 6.12 -0.19 12.02
C ARG A 52 6.02 -1.62 11.51
N SER A 53 5.33 -2.48 12.26
CA SER A 53 5.22 -3.91 11.93
C SER A 53 4.66 -4.17 10.53
N LEU A 54 3.68 -3.37 10.08
CA LEU A 54 3.13 -3.51 8.72
C LEU A 54 4.15 -3.08 7.65
N ASP A 55 4.91 -2.02 7.89
CA ASP A 55 5.95 -1.54 6.98
C ASP A 55 7.07 -2.57 6.85
N ALA A 56 7.46 -3.21 7.96
CA ALA A 56 8.38 -4.33 7.97
C ALA A 56 7.88 -5.50 7.12
N LEU A 57 6.59 -5.86 7.21
CA LEU A 57 6.03 -6.93 6.36
C LEU A 57 6.01 -6.56 4.88
N HIS A 58 5.73 -5.30 4.54
CA HIS A 58 5.82 -4.82 3.17
C HIS A 58 7.25 -4.87 2.63
N LEU A 59 8.24 -4.48 3.43
CA LEU A 59 9.65 -4.57 3.06
C LEU A 59 10.09 -6.02 2.84
N ALA A 60 9.70 -6.94 3.73
CA ALA A 60 9.99 -8.37 3.59
C ALA A 60 9.37 -8.97 2.32
N GLY A 61 8.13 -8.61 2.02
CA GLY A 61 7.46 -9.01 0.77
C GLY A 61 8.18 -8.48 -0.46
N ALA A 62 8.52 -7.19 -0.48
CA ALA A 62 9.20 -6.55 -1.61
C ALA A 62 10.58 -7.17 -1.89
N LEU A 63 11.37 -7.42 -0.85
CA LEU A 63 12.67 -8.08 -0.97
C LEU A 63 12.52 -9.52 -1.46
N SER A 64 11.52 -10.25 -0.98
CA SER A 64 11.32 -11.65 -1.36
C SER A 64 10.91 -11.86 -2.81
N VAL A 65 10.21 -10.90 -3.42
CA VAL A 65 9.86 -10.97 -4.85
C VAL A 65 10.88 -10.27 -5.73
N GLU A 66 12.00 -9.83 -5.15
CA GLU A 66 13.05 -9.08 -5.84
C GLU A 66 12.48 -7.86 -6.58
N ALA A 67 11.60 -7.11 -5.90
CA ALA A 67 10.87 -6.01 -6.53
C ALA A 67 11.82 -4.94 -7.11
N ASP A 68 11.52 -4.50 -8.34
CA ASP A 68 12.28 -3.42 -8.99
C ASP A 68 12.15 -2.05 -8.30
N ALA A 69 11.08 -1.86 -7.52
CA ALA A 69 10.83 -0.68 -6.70
C ALA A 69 9.72 -0.88 -5.66
N VAL A 70 9.72 -0.02 -4.65
CA VAL A 70 8.62 0.17 -3.70
C VAL A 70 7.88 1.46 -4.04
N LEU A 71 6.58 1.37 -4.32
CA LEU A 71 5.69 2.52 -4.45
C LEU A 71 5.11 2.87 -3.08
N THR A 72 5.46 4.03 -2.51
CA THR A 72 4.92 4.46 -1.22
C THR A 72 4.91 5.98 -1.06
N SER A 73 3.88 6.49 -0.38
CA SER A 73 3.86 7.86 0.15
C SER A 73 4.36 7.92 1.62
N ASP A 74 4.57 6.77 2.26
CA ASP A 74 5.10 6.71 3.62
C ASP A 74 6.63 6.88 3.62
N VAL A 75 7.09 7.96 4.22
CA VAL A 75 8.51 8.34 4.27
C VAL A 75 9.37 7.36 5.07
N ARG A 76 8.79 6.64 6.04
CA ARG A 76 9.52 5.66 6.86
C ARG A 76 9.73 4.38 6.07
N LEU A 77 8.69 3.87 5.42
CA LEU A 77 8.82 2.74 4.51
C LEU A 77 9.76 3.07 3.35
N ALA A 78 9.69 4.29 2.81
CA ALA A 78 10.62 4.76 1.79
C ALA A 78 12.08 4.70 2.27
N ALA A 79 12.37 5.25 3.46
CA ALA A 79 13.73 5.23 4.02
C ALA A 79 14.22 3.80 4.28
N ALA A 80 13.37 2.92 4.80
CA ALA A 80 13.71 1.52 5.05
C ALA A 80 13.96 0.73 3.74
N ALA A 81 13.14 0.96 2.71
CA ALA A 81 13.36 0.35 1.40
C ALA A 81 14.69 0.81 0.77
N GLN A 82 14.99 2.11 0.84
CA GLN A 82 16.25 2.67 0.33
C GLN A 82 17.48 2.10 1.07
N SER A 83 17.40 1.93 2.39
CA SER A 83 18.51 1.36 3.18
C SER A 83 18.80 -0.10 2.82
N HIS A 84 17.82 -0.81 2.25
CA HIS A 84 17.94 -2.17 1.75
C HIS A 84 18.22 -2.24 0.23
N GLY A 85 18.54 -1.09 -0.40
CA GLY A 85 18.93 -1.02 -1.81
C GLY A 85 17.77 -1.02 -2.81
N LEU A 86 16.52 -0.98 -2.34
CA LEU A 86 15.36 -0.89 -3.22
C LEU A 86 15.18 0.55 -3.72
N ARG A 87 14.84 0.68 -5.01
CA ARG A 87 14.38 1.95 -5.57
C ARG A 87 13.03 2.32 -4.97
N VAL A 88 12.83 3.59 -4.65
CA VAL A 88 11.54 4.10 -4.17
C VAL A 88 10.90 5.00 -5.21
N VAL A 89 9.60 4.79 -5.43
CA VAL A 89 8.73 5.65 -6.23
C VAL A 89 7.66 6.20 -5.31
N SER A 90 7.30 7.47 -5.46
CA SER A 90 6.18 8.06 -4.71
C SER A 90 5.02 8.36 -5.66
N PRO A 91 3.76 8.11 -5.26
CA PRO A 91 2.60 8.64 -5.96
C PRO A 91 2.66 10.18 -6.01
N ALA A 92 2.28 10.75 -7.16
CA ALA A 92 2.19 12.21 -7.34
C ALA A 92 1.01 12.83 -6.57
#